data_AF-A0A2E8HQB2-F1
#
_entry.id   AF-A0A2E8HQB2-F1
#
_cell.length_a   1.000
_cell.length_b   1.000
_cell.length_c   1.000
_cell.angle_alpha   90.00
_cell.angle_beta   90.00
_cell.angle_gamma   90.00
#
_symmetry.space_group_name_H-M   'P 1'
#
loop_
_entity.id
_entity.type
_entity.pdbx_description
1 polymer ?
#
loop_
_entity_poly.entity_id
_entity_poly.type
_entity_poly.pdbx_seq_one_letter_code
_entity_poly.pdbx_strand_id
1 'polypeptide(L)' 'MPYEDVTVDYMMENIWIVGDPQECADRIRKLYEEVGGFGSLLAITQDPEDPQWEHECLELLMNEVEPLVADLK' A
#
# COMPACT_ATOMS: atom_id res chain seq x y z
N MET A 1 -21.70 -4.92 -1.48
CA MET A 1 -21.58 -3.99 -2.62
C MET A 1 -21.79 -4.79 -3.89
N PRO A 2 -22.72 -4.37 -4.78
CA PRO A 2 -22.79 -4.85 -6.16
C PRO A 2 -21.43 -4.81 -6.87
N TYR A 3 -21.14 -5.76 -7.76
CA TYR A 3 -19.87 -5.81 -8.49
C TYR A 3 -19.62 -4.55 -9.34
N GLU A 4 -20.69 -3.96 -9.88
CA GLU A 4 -20.66 -2.77 -10.71
C GLU A 4 -20.18 -1.51 -9.98
N ASP A 5 -20.24 -1.50 -8.65
CA ASP A 5 -19.76 -0.35 -7.87
C ASP A 5 -18.25 -0.44 -7.58
N VAL A 6 -17.60 -1.59 -7.82
CA VAL A 6 -16.15 -1.77 -7.61
C VAL A 6 -15.39 -1.17 -8.79
N THR A 7 -15.27 0.16 -8.78
CA THR A 7 -14.53 0.94 -9.79
C THR A 7 -13.05 1.07 -9.42
N VAL A 8 -12.23 1.56 -10.36
CA VAL A 8 -10.82 1.89 -10.06
C VAL A 8 -10.72 2.95 -8.96
N ASP A 9 -11.59 3.96 -8.99
CA ASP A 9 -11.65 5.00 -7.96
C ASP A 9 -11.95 4.39 -6.58
N TYR A 10 -12.93 3.47 -6.51
CA TYR A 10 -13.22 2.76 -5.28
C TYR A 10 -12.02 1.95 -4.77
N MET A 11 -11.31 1.25 -5.67
CA MET A 11 -10.12 0.49 -5.33
C MET A 11 -8.99 1.39 -4.80
N MET A 12 -8.73 2.53 -5.45
CA MET A 12 -7.72 3.51 -5.02
C MET A 12 -8.06 4.13 -3.66
N GLU A 13 -9.33 4.36 -3.36
CA GLU A 13 -9.76 4.97 -2.10
C GLU A 13 -9.80 3.99 -0.92
N ASN A 14 -10.15 2.73 -1.17
CA ASN A 14 -10.53 1.81 -0.09
C ASN A 14 -9.67 0.55 0.02
N ILE A 15 -8.99 0.13 -1.04
CA ILE A 15 -8.32 -1.18 -1.11
C ILE A 15 -6.82 -1.05 -1.32
N TRP A 16 -6.40 -0.29 -2.33
CA TRP A 16 -4.98 -0.13 -2.64
C TRP A 16 -4.32 0.88 -1.70
N ILE A 17 -3.03 0.64 -1.45
CA ILE A 17 -2.16 1.55 -0.74
C ILE A 17 -1.41 2.36 -1.80
N VAL A 18 -1.97 3.53 -2.14
CA VAL A 18 -1.45 4.44 -3.17
C VAL A 18 -1.43 5.83 -2.56
N GLY A 19 -0.33 6.54 -2.73
CA GLY A 19 -0.13 7.88 -2.20
C GLY A 19 1.35 8.21 -2.07
N ASP A 20 1.65 9.29 -1.35
CA ASP A 20 3.00 9.59 -0.89
C ASP A 20 3.43 8.65 0.25
N PRO A 21 4.70 8.67 0.69
CA PRO A 21 5.17 7.77 1.75
C PRO A 21 4.39 7.89 3.07
N GLN A 22 3.96 9.09 3.44
CA GLN A 22 3.21 9.30 4.68
C GLN A 22 1.79 8.74 4.56
N GLU A 23 1.10 8.99 3.45
CA GLU A 23 -0.23 8.44 3.20
C GLU A 23 -0.20 6.90 3.13
N CYS A 24 0.85 6.33 2.51
CA CYS A 24 1.06 4.89 2.50
C CYS A 24 1.23 4.34 3.92
N ALA A 25 2.06 4.98 4.75
CA ALA A 25 2.25 4.59 6.15
C ALA A 25 0.95 4.66 6.96
N ASP A 26 0.15 5.70 6.79
CA ASP A 26 -1.11 5.88 7.49
C ASP A 26 -2.14 4.80 7.10
N ARG A 27 -2.22 4.46 5.80
CA ARG A 27 -3.06 3.37 5.30
C ARG A 27 -2.60 2.00 5.82
N ILE A 28 -1.29 1.75 5.88
CA ILE A 28 -0.71 0.53 6.46
C ILE A 28 -1.09 0.41 7.94
N ARG A 29 -0.94 1.49 8.73
CA ARG A 29 -1.31 1.51 10.15
C ARG A 29 -2.79 1.24 10.35
N LYS A 30 -3.65 1.89 9.57
CA LYS A 30 -5.10 1.67 9.61
C LYS A 30 -5.43 0.19 9.35
N LEU A 31 -4.85 -0.40 8.29
CA LEU A 31 -5.03 -1.81 7.99
C LEU A 31 -4.52 -2.70 9.13
N TYR A 32 -3.35 -2.38 9.68
CA TYR A 32 -2.74 -3.09 10.81
C TYR A 32 -3.70 -3.18 12.00
N GLU A 33 -4.30 -2.05 12.38
CA GLU A 33 -5.25 -1.95 13.48
C GLU A 33 -6.55 -2.71 13.18
N GLU A 34 -7.07 -2.60 11.95
CA GLU A 34 -8.33 -3.24 11.54
C GLU A 34 -8.26 -4.77 11.54
N VAL A 35 -7.12 -5.35 11.16
CA VAL A 35 -6.95 -6.82 11.07
C VAL A 35 -6.27 -7.44 12.30
N GLY A 36 -5.79 -6.62 13.24
CA GLY A 36 -5.09 -7.09 14.44
C GLY A 36 -3.61 -7.41 14.23
N GLY A 37 -3.01 -6.88 13.15
CA GLY A 37 -1.58 -6.94 12.86
C GLY A 37 -1.15 -7.95 11.80
N PHE A 38 0.06 -7.77 11.28
CA PHE A 38 0.73 -8.66 10.31
C PHE A 38 2.25 -8.44 10.32
N GLY A 39 3.03 -9.47 10.03
CA GLY A 39 4.49 -9.38 10.10
C GLY A 39 5.17 -8.81 8.85
N SER A 40 4.49 -8.75 7.70
CA SER A 40 5.09 -8.30 6.44
C SER A 40 4.02 -7.82 5.46
N LEU A 41 4.41 -6.87 4.60
CA LEU A 41 3.63 -6.45 3.44
C LEU A 41 4.18 -7.14 2.19
N LEU A 42 3.30 -7.83 1.46
CA LEU A 42 3.63 -8.38 0.14
C LEU A 42 3.20 -7.36 -0.92
N ALA A 43 4.18 -6.68 -1.53
CA ALA A 43 3.92 -5.82 -2.68
C ALA A 43 3.64 -6.68 -3.92
N ILE A 44 2.56 -6.38 -4.63
CA ILE A 44 2.16 -7.05 -5.87
C ILE A 44 2.06 -5.99 -6.96
N THR A 45 2.75 -6.21 -8.07
CA THR A 45 2.65 -5.39 -9.28
C THR A 45 1.91 -6.16 -10.39
N GLN A 46 1.37 -5.44 -11.37
CA GLN A 46 0.91 -6.02 -12.63
C GLN A 46 1.58 -5.30 -13.79
N ASP A 47 2.52 -6.01 -14.44
CA ASP A 47 3.20 -5.68 -15.70
C ASP A 47 3.18 -4.17 -16.05
N PRO A 48 3.97 -3.35 -15.34
CA PRO A 48 4.00 -1.91 -15.57
C PRO A 48 4.56 -1.62 -16.96
N GLU A 49 4.08 -0.54 -17.59
CA GLU A 49 4.62 -0.11 -18.89
C GLU A 49 6.13 0.19 -18.82
N ASP A 50 6.58 0.73 -17.67
CA ASP A 50 7.99 0.89 -17.33
C ASP A 50 8.34 0.06 -16.08
N PRO A 51 9.19 -0.98 -16.22
CA PRO A 51 9.67 -1.76 -15.08
C PRO A 51 10.37 -0.92 -14.00
N GLN A 52 10.91 0.24 -14.35
CA GLN A 52 11.57 1.12 -13.39
C GLN A 52 10.62 1.64 -12.32
N TRP A 53 9.33 1.80 -12.63
CA TRP A 53 8.34 2.26 -11.65
C TRP A 53 8.16 1.27 -10.49
N GLU A 54 8.22 -0.03 -10.76
CA GLU A 54 8.16 -1.04 -9.70
C GLU A 54 9.36 -0.91 -8.77
N HIS A 55 10.56 -0.75 -9.33
CA HIS A 55 11.79 -0.57 -8.54
C HIS A 55 11.72 0.67 -7.66
N GLU A 56 11.30 1.80 -8.21
CA GLU A 56 11.15 3.06 -7.46
C GLU A 56 10.10 2.94 -6.34
N CYS A 57 8.95 2.32 -6.62
CA CYS A 57 7.94 2.07 -5.60
C CYS A 57 8.47 1.18 -4.46
N LEU A 58 9.21 0.11 -4.78
CA LEU A 58 9.81 -0.75 -3.76
C LEU A 58 10.89 -0.03 -2.95
N GLU A 59 11.69 0.83 -3.58
CA GLU A 59 12.68 1.67 -2.88
C GLU A 59 12.02 2.65 -1.92
N LEU A 60 10.92 3.31 -2.33
CA LEU A 60 10.15 4.20 -1.45
C LEU A 60 9.52 3.43 -0.28
N LEU A 61 8.94 2.26 -0.53
CA LEU A 61 8.37 1.42 0.52
C LEU A 61 9.44 1.03 1.56
N MET A 62 10.64 0.65 1.11
CA MET A 62 11.71 0.22 2.00
C MET A 62 12.41 1.37 2.73
N ASN A 63 12.64 2.50 2.07
CA ASN A 63 13.49 3.57 2.63
C ASN A 63 12.70 4.70 3.28
N GLU A 64 11.46 4.94 2.84
CA GLU A 64 10.64 6.06 3.32
C GLU A 64 9.43 5.60 4.14
N VAL A 65 8.78 4.48 3.76
CA VAL A 65 7.59 3.99 4.46
C VAL A 65 7.93 3.10 5.65
N GLU A 66 8.87 2.15 5.50
CA GLU A 66 9.26 1.23 6.59
C GLU A 66 9.63 1.96 7.90
N PRO A 67 10.43 3.04 7.91
CA PRO A 67 10.77 3.74 9.15
C PRO A 67 9.56 4.37 9.84
N LEU A 68 8.52 4.73 9.07
CA LEU A 68 7.29 5.33 9.58
C LEU A 68 6.35 4.31 10.21
N VAL A 69 6.58 3.01 10.02
CA VAL A 69 5.77 1.92 10.56
C VAL A 69 6.57 0.89 11.38
N ALA A 70 7.86 1.14 11.60
CA ALA A 70 8.77 0.22 12.30
C ALA A 70 8.42 -0.04 13.78
N ASP A 71 7.53 0.78 14.37
CA ASP A 71 6.97 0.57 15.71
C ASP A 71 5.83 -0.46 15.75
N LEU A 72 5.26 -0.83 14.60
CA LEU A 72 4.25 -1.89 14.50
C LEU A 72 4.91 -3.26 14.73
N LYS A 73 4.28 -4.12 15.55
CA LYS A 73 4.85 -5.38 16.07
C LYS A 73 4.07 -6.62 15.69
#